data_AF-A0A534KIM0-F1
#
_entry.id   AF-A0A534KIM0-F1
#
_cell.length_a   1.000
_cell.length_b   1.000
_cell.length_c   1.000
_cell.angle_alpha   90.00
_cell.angle_beta   90.00
_cell.angle_gamma   90.00
#
_symmetry.space_group_name_H-M   'P 1'
#
loop_
_entity.id
_entity.type
_entity.pdbx_description
1 polymer ?
#
loop_
_entity_poly.entity_id
_entity_poly.type
_entity_poly.pdbx_seq_one_letter_code
_entity_poly.pdbx_strand_id
1 'polypeptide(L)'
;MIDEMKYAAVYGILMLGLIVELLIAVDGSILGAFAGAAILAIASLQAFFIFLVYMHGRYGPRPVAVFAAISLLTVVPLFIALLYSVVMPHHGSLP
;
A
#
# COMPACT_ATOMS: atom_id res chain seq x y z
N MET A 1 -20.21 -19.06 8.91
CA MET A 1 -19.23 -19.01 10.03
C MET A 1 -17.78 -19.14 9.56
N ILE A 2 -17.38 -20.24 8.89
CA ILE A 2 -16.00 -20.39 8.39
C ILE A 2 -15.67 -19.35 7.31
N ASP A 3 -16.58 -19.07 6.38
CA ASP A 3 -16.37 -18.03 5.36
C ASP A 3 -16.25 -16.63 5.98
N GLU A 4 -17.08 -16.30 6.98
CA GLU A 4 -16.98 -15.06 7.75
C GLU A 4 -15.59 -14.86 8.38
N MET A 5 -15.07 -15.88 9.06
CA MET A 5 -13.75 -15.82 9.69
C MET A 5 -12.65 -15.64 8.65
N LYS A 6 -12.78 -16.30 7.49
CA LYS A 6 -11.83 -16.17 6.39
C LYS A 6 -11.83 -14.76 5.81
N TYR A 7 -13.00 -14.15 5.61
CA TYR A 7 -13.11 -12.75 5.22
C TYR A 7 -12.51 -11.80 6.26
N ALA A 8 -12.81 -12.02 7.54
CA ALA A 8 -12.26 -11.22 8.64
C ALA A 8 -10.73 -11.32 8.70
N ALA A 9 -10.15 -12.50 8.47
CA ALA A 9 -8.71 -12.69 8.41
C ALA A 9 -8.08 -11.94 7.22
N VAL A 10 -8.70 -12.02 6.03
CA VAL A 10 -8.24 -11.27 4.84
C VAL A 10 -8.28 -9.77 5.12
N TYR A 11 -9.39 -9.24 5.61
CA TYR A 11 -9.50 -7.81 5.91
C TYR A 11 -8.55 -7.38 7.03
N GLY A 12 -8.35 -8.21 8.05
CA GLY A 12 -7.43 -7.93 9.15
C GLY A 12 -5.98 -7.78 8.65
N ILE A 13 -5.53 -8.68 7.76
CA ILE A 13 -4.18 -8.61 7.16
C ILE A 13 -4.03 -7.35 6.30
N LEU A 14 -5.05 -7.00 5.51
CA LEU A 14 -5.02 -5.80 4.67
C LEU A 14 -5.03 -4.52 5.50
N MET A 15 -5.85 -4.45 6.54
CA MET A 15 -5.86 -3.30 7.45
C MET A 15 -4.54 -3.15 8.20
N LEU A 16 -3.95 -4.27 8.66
CA LEU A 16 -2.67 -4.22 9.36
C LEU A 16 -1.58 -3.63 8.46
N GLY A 17 -1.46 -4.09 7.21
CA GLY A 17 -0.47 -3.53 6.29
C GLY A 17 -0.71 -2.05 5.98
N LEU A 18 -1.98 -1.63 5.81
CA LEU A 18 -2.32 -0.22 5.60
C LEU A 18 -1.92 0.66 6.81
N ILE A 19 -2.20 0.18 8.03
CA ILE A 19 -1.82 0.89 9.27
C ILE A 19 -0.30 1.07 9.33
N VAL A 20 0.46 0.02 9.02
CA VAL A 20 1.92 0.09 9.00
C VAL A 20 2.42 1.07 7.95
N GLU A 21 1.86 1.04 6.74
CA GLU A 21 2.20 2.01 5.68
C GLU A 21 1.92 3.46 6.12
N LEU A 22 0.78 3.72 6.76
CA LEU A 22 0.45 5.03 7.30
C LEU A 22 1.42 5.47 8.41
N LEU A 23 1.79 4.56 9.31
CA LEU A 23 2.76 4.88 10.36
C LEU A 23 4.13 5.23 9.76
N ILE A 24 4.58 4.50 8.74
CA ILE A 24 5.84 4.78 8.04
C ILE A 24 5.75 6.11 7.28
N ALA A 25 4.60 6.40 6.65
CA ALA A 25 4.38 7.65 5.92
C ALA A 25 4.35 8.87 6.85
N VAL A 26 3.82 8.74 8.06
CA VAL A 26 3.70 9.83 9.05
C VAL A 26 4.99 10.02 9.84
N ASP A 27 5.61 8.94 10.31
CA ASP A 27 6.78 8.96 11.20
C ASP A 27 7.97 8.26 10.56
N GLY A 28 8.25 8.54 9.28
CA GLY A 28 9.34 7.93 8.50
C GLY A 28 10.76 8.04 9.10
N SER A 29 10.90 8.60 10.30
CA SER A 29 12.11 8.72 11.11
C SER A 29 12.82 7.37 11.36
N ILE A 30 12.07 6.28 11.56
CA ILE A 30 12.64 4.95 11.86
C ILE A 30 13.33 4.34 10.62
N LEU A 31 12.79 4.58 9.43
CA LEU A 31 13.28 4.00 8.17
C LEU A 31 14.11 4.97 7.32
N GLY A 32 14.05 6.26 7.61
CA GLY A 32 14.77 7.31 6.91
C GLY A 32 14.55 7.26 5.39
N ALA A 33 15.64 7.20 4.63
CA ALA A 33 15.60 7.12 3.17
C ALA A 33 14.90 5.86 2.62
N PHE A 34 14.75 4.81 3.42
CA PHE A 34 14.11 3.57 3.01
C PHE A 34 12.59 3.56 3.20
N ALA A 35 12.00 4.61 3.80
CA ALA A 35 10.56 4.67 4.07
C ALA A 35 9.71 4.44 2.81
N GLY A 36 10.06 5.07 1.69
CA GLY A 36 9.36 4.88 0.41
C GLY A 36 9.48 3.45 -0.13
N ALA A 37 10.66 2.83 -0.02
CA ALA A 37 10.87 1.45 -0.45
C ALA A 37 10.12 0.45 0.43
N ALA A 38 10.04 0.71 1.74
CA ALA A 38 9.28 -0.10 2.68
C ALA A 38 7.78 -0.04 2.41
N ILE A 39 7.23 1.16 2.19
CA ILE A 39 5.81 1.33 1.80
C ILE A 39 5.53 0.58 0.50
N LEU A 40 6.40 0.70 -0.51
CA LEU A 40 6.24 -0.02 -1.77
C LEU A 40 6.26 -1.54 -1.59
N ALA A 41 7.15 -2.06 -0.74
CA ALA A 41 7.24 -3.48 -0.45
C ALA A 41 5.97 -4.02 0.24
N ILE A 42 5.43 -3.28 1.21
CA ILE A 42 4.18 -3.67 1.90
C ILE A 42 3.02 -3.66 0.90
N ALA A 43 2.89 -2.60 0.10
CA ALA A 43 1.83 -2.49 -0.89
C ALA A 43 1.90 -3.61 -1.94
N SER A 44 3.11 -4.00 -2.36
CA SER A 44 3.34 -5.12 -3.28
C SER A 44 2.95 -6.46 -2.67
N LEU A 45 3.28 -6.68 -1.40
CA LEU A 45 2.92 -7.90 -0.66
C LEU A 45 1.40 -8.01 -0.50
N GLN A 46 0.72 -6.90 -0.20
CA GLN A 46 -0.74 -6.85 -0.17
C GLN A 46 -1.34 -7.15 -1.53
N ALA A 47 -0.84 -6.54 -2.60
CA ALA A 47 -1.30 -6.81 -3.96
C ALA A 47 -1.21 -8.30 -4.32
N PHE A 48 -0.09 -8.92 -3.99
CA PHE A 48 0.12 -10.35 -4.20
C PHE A 48 -0.84 -11.20 -3.36
N PHE A 49 -1.05 -10.84 -2.09
CA PHE A 49 -1.98 -11.53 -1.22
C PHE A 49 -3.43 -11.46 -1.74
N ILE A 50 -3.90 -10.30 -2.18
CA ILE A 50 -5.24 -10.17 -2.78
C ILE A 50 -5.35 -10.93 -4.09
N PHE A 51 -4.31 -10.93 -4.92
CA PHE A 51 -4.29 -11.72 -6.14
C PHE A 51 -4.47 -13.21 -5.84
N LEU A 52 -3.74 -13.75 -4.85
CA LEU A 52 -3.90 -15.15 -4.41
C LEU A 52 -5.30 -15.42 -3.84
N VAL A 53 -5.81 -14.52 -3.00
CA VAL A 53 -7.15 -14.60 -2.41
C VAL A 53 -8.23 -14.57 -3.49
N TYR A 54 -8.08 -13.75 -4.53
CA TYR A 54 -8.99 -13.67 -5.66
C TYR A 54 -8.96 -14.94 -6.51
N MET A 55 -7.76 -15.41 -6.88
CA MET A 55 -7.59 -16.56 -7.75
C MET A 55 -7.99 -17.89 -7.09
N HIS A 56 -7.72 -18.05 -5.79
CA HIS A 56 -7.91 -19.33 -5.09
C HIS A 56 -9.08 -19.34 -4.09
N GLY A 57 -9.53 -18.18 -3.64
CA GLY A 57 -10.35 -18.12 -2.43
C GLY A 57 -11.85 -18.21 -2.63
N ARG A 58 -12.36 -18.18 -3.87
CA ARG A 58 -13.80 -17.98 -4.19
C ARG A 58 -14.42 -16.77 -3.47
N TYR A 59 -13.60 -15.87 -2.95
CA TYR A 59 -14.09 -14.63 -2.40
C TYR A 59 -14.54 -13.79 -3.61
N GLY A 60 -15.83 -13.47 -3.70
CA GLY A 60 -16.39 -12.65 -4.79
C GLY A 60 -15.71 -11.28 -4.91
N PRO A 61 -16.16 -10.36 -5.77
CA PRO A 61 -15.44 -9.11 -6.14
C PRO A 61 -15.11 -8.13 -4.99
N ARG A 62 -15.59 -8.39 -3.76
CA ARG A 62 -15.47 -7.49 -2.59
C ARG A 62 -14.03 -7.26 -2.09
N PRO A 63 -13.15 -8.26 -1.90
CA PRO A 63 -11.77 -8.03 -1.45
C PRO A 63 -10.94 -7.28 -2.49
N VAL A 64 -11.25 -7.48 -3.78
CA VAL A 64 -10.60 -6.76 -4.89
C VAL A 64 -10.94 -5.28 -4.85
N ALA A 65 -12.21 -4.92 -4.59
CA ALA A 65 -12.62 -3.52 -4.47
C ALA A 65 -11.95 -2.81 -3.28
N VAL A 66 -11.83 -3.50 -2.13
CA VAL A 66 -11.14 -2.94 -0.95
C VAL A 66 -9.65 -2.78 -1.21
N PHE A 67 -9.02 -3.73 -1.91
CA PHE A 67 -7.64 -3.58 -2.34
C PHE A 67 -7.43 -2.42 -3.29
N ALA A 68 -8.28 -2.29 -4.33
CA ALA A 68 -8.18 -1.19 -5.28
C ALA A 68 -8.25 0.16 -4.56
N ALA A 69 -9.11 0.28 -3.54
CA ALA A 69 -9.20 1.47 -2.69
C ALA A 69 -7.91 1.69 -1.85
N ILE A 70 -7.38 0.63 -1.21
CA ILE A 70 -6.13 0.70 -0.42
C ILE A 70 -4.95 1.08 -1.31
N SER A 71 -4.78 0.44 -2.46
CA SER A 71 -3.75 0.80 -3.43
C SER A 71 -3.92 2.20 -3.97
N LEU A 72 -5.14 2.68 -4.21
CA LEU A 72 -5.36 4.07 -4.59
C LEU A 72 -4.86 5.02 -3.50
N LEU A 73 -5.12 4.73 -2.23
CA LEU A 73 -4.68 5.57 -1.11
C LEU A 73 -3.16 5.62 -0.96
N THR A 74 -2.43 4.59 -1.36
CA THR A 74 -0.99 4.47 -1.07
C THR A 74 -0.13 4.72 -2.30
N VAL A 75 -0.58 4.23 -3.46
CA VAL A 75 0.11 4.41 -4.74
C VAL A 75 -0.09 5.80 -5.31
N VAL A 76 -1.26 6.43 -5.15
CA VAL A 76 -1.48 7.78 -5.69
C VAL A 76 -0.58 8.82 -5.05
N PRO A 77 -0.44 8.91 -3.71
CA PRO A 77 0.51 9.84 -3.10
C PRO A 77 1.95 9.58 -3.54
N LEU A 78 2.36 8.32 -3.65
CA LEU A 78 3.70 7.95 -4.12
C LEU A 78 3.92 8.37 -5.58
N PHE A 79 2.93 8.12 -6.44
CA PHE A 79 2.97 8.50 -7.85
C PHE A 79 2.99 10.03 -8.01
N ILE A 80 2.21 10.76 -7.21
CA ILE A 80 2.25 12.23 -7.16
C ILE A 80 3.64 12.72 -6.71
N ALA A 81 4.22 12.12 -5.67
CA ALA A 81 5.57 12.48 -5.21
C ALA A 81 6.64 12.24 -6.29
N LEU A 82 6.54 11.12 -7.02
CA LEU A 82 7.43 10.84 -8.15
C LEU A 82 7.25 11.84 -9.29
N LEU A 83 6.01 12.15 -9.67
CA LEU A 83 5.70 13.18 -10.66
C LEU A 83 6.27 14.54 -10.26
N TYR A 84 6.13 14.94 -9.00
CA TYR A 84 6.74 16.16 -8.48
C TYR A 84 8.27 16.15 -8.62
N SER A 85 8.92 15.02 -8.33
CA SER A 85 10.39 14.91 -8.46
C SER A 85 10.89 15.02 -9.91
N VAL A 86 10.09 14.57 -10.88
CA VAL A 86 10.43 14.62 -12.31
C VAL A 86 10.08 15.97 -12.93
N VAL A 87 8.96 16.58 -12.52
CA VAL A 87 8.43 17.82 -13.10
C VAL A 87 9.06 19.07 -12.47
N MET A 88 9.50 19.00 -11.21
CA MET A 88 10.33 20.05 -10.60
C MET A 88 11.80 19.64 -10.66
N PRO A 89 12.55 19.97 -11.72
CA PRO A 89 13.99 19.95 -11.62
C PRO A 89 14.34 20.87 -10.44
N HIS A 90 15.02 20.34 -9.44
CA HIS A 90 15.65 21.18 -8.45
C HIS A 90 16.71 21.99 -9.21
N HIS A 91 16.32 23.14 -9.74
CA HIS A 91 17.22 24.25 -10.02
C HIS A 91 17.67 24.85 -8.68
N GLY A 92 18.27 23.98 -7.87
CA GLY A 92 19.14 24.36 -6.78
C GLY A 92 20.38 24.95 -7.44
N SER A 93 20.31 26.25 -7.67
CA SER A 93 21.45 27.15 -7.54
C SER A 93 22.20 26.74 -6.27
N LEU A 94 23.26 25.98 -6.48
CA LEU A 94 24.32 25.82 -5.50
C LEU A 94 24.90 27.22 -5.26
N PRO A 95 24.97 27.72 -4.01
CA PRO A 95 25.96 28.72 -3.67
C PRO A 95 27.37 28.13 -3.78
#